data_AF-W5WBM8-F1
#
_entry.id   AF-W5WBM8-F1
#
_cell.length_a   1.000
_cell.length_b   1.000
_cell.length_c   1.000
_cell.angle_alpha   90.00
_cell.angle_beta   90.00
_cell.angle_gamma   90.00
#
_symmetry.space_group_name_H-M   'P 1'
#
loop_
_entity.id
_entity.type
_entity.pdbx_description
1 polymer ?
#
loop_
_entity_poly.entity_id
_entity_poly.type
_entity_poly.pdbx_seq_one_letter_code
_entity_poly.pdbx_strand_id
1 'polypeptide(L)' 'MNDSSLILIPGAQHGGWCWRRTLGPLRARGHDVHAVTLTGLGERIY' A
#
# COMPACT_ATOMS: atom_id res chain seq x y z
N MET A 1 -17.09 -2.63 13.97
CA MET A 1 -15.70 -2.28 14.32
C MET A 1 -14.80 -3.34 13.71
N ASN A 2 -14.18 -3.11 12.56
CA ASN A 2 -13.18 -4.03 12.04
C ASN A 2 -11.92 -3.25 11.63
N ASP A 3 -11.28 -2.70 12.65
CA ASP A 3 -10.08 -1.86 12.57
C ASP A 3 -8.86 -2.76 12.38
N SER A 4 -8.78 -3.38 11.19
CA SER A 4 -7.63 -4.20 10.81
C SER A 4 -6.60 -3.32 10.12
N SER A 5 -5.35 -3.40 10.59
CA SER A 5 -4.23 -2.79 9.89
C SER A 5 -3.77 -3.70 8.76
N LEU A 6 -3.74 -3.17 7.54
CA LEU A 6 -3.41 -3.90 6.31
C LEU A 6 -2.16 -3.28 5.66
N ILE A 7 -1.17 -4.13 5.40
CA ILE A 7 0.03 -3.76 4.64
C ILE A 7 -0.06 -4.37 3.25
N LEU A 8 -0.09 -3.53 2.21
CA LEU A 8 -0.12 -3.96 0.82
C LEU A 8 1.30 -4.01 0.26
N ILE A 9 1.76 -5.22 -0.05
CA ILE A 9 3.09 -5.48 -0.62
C ILE A 9 2.94 -5.61 -2.14
N PRO A 10 3.67 -4.80 -2.95
CA PRO A 10 3.63 -4.90 -4.40
C PRO A 10 4.36 -6.16 -4.90
N GLY A 11 3.98 -6.62 -6.09
CA GLY A 11 4.69 -7.69 -6.80
C GLY A 11 5.98 -7.20 -7.47
N ALA A 12 6.67 -8.09 -8.17
CA ALA A 12 7.91 -7.78 -8.89
C ALA A 12 7.75 -6.55 -9.81
N GLN A 13 8.75 -5.66 -9.82
CA GLN A 13 8.80 -4.42 -10.62
C GLN A 13 7.70 -3.38 -10.34
N HIS A 14 6.97 -3.50 -9.23
CA HIS A 14 5.95 -2.53 -8.81
C HIS A 14 6.32 -1.86 -7.48
N GLY A 15 5.86 -0.64 -7.26
CA GLY A 15 5.89 0.03 -5.95
C GLY A 15 4.49 0.12 -5.35
N GLY A 16 4.39 0.73 -4.17
CA GLY A 16 3.12 1.03 -3.49
C GLY A 16 2.14 1.82 -4.36
N TRP A 17 2.64 2.55 -5.36
CA TRP A 17 1.83 3.22 -6.38
C TRP A 17 0.85 2.29 -7.11
N CYS A 18 1.12 0.99 -7.24
CA CYS A 18 0.22 0.06 -7.93
C CYS A 18 -1.12 -0.11 -7.18
N TRP A 19 -1.13 0.17 -5.87
CA TRP A 19 -2.30 0.05 -5.00
C TRP A 19 -3.12 1.33 -4.88
N ARG A 20 -2.78 2.41 -5.60
CA ARG A 20 -3.42 3.74 -5.45
C ARG A 20 -4.96 3.69 -5.52
N ARG A 21 -5.52 2.83 -6.37
CA ARG A 21 -6.98 2.66 -6.51
C ARG A 21 -7.62 1.84 -5.38
N THR A 22 -6.85 0.98 -4.74
CA THR A 22 -7.31 0.02 -3.73
C THR A 22 -7.38 0.64 -2.33
N LEU A 23 -6.58 1.68 -2.07
CA LEU A 23 -6.54 2.35 -0.77
C LEU A 23 -7.90 2.93 -0.35
N GLY A 24 -8.58 3.62 -1.27
CA GLY A 24 -9.87 4.29 -0.98
C GLY A 24 -10.96 3.33 -0.50
N PRO A 25 -11.29 2.28 -1.28
CA PRO A 25 -12.30 1.30 -0.88
C PRO A 25 -12.00 0.60 0.46
N LEU A 26 -10.74 0.27 0.74
CA LEU A 26 -10.38 -0.39 2.00
C LEU A 26 -10.48 0.55 3.20
N ARG A 27 -10.04 1.80 3.03
CA ARG A 27 -10.19 2.84 4.08
C ARG A 27 -11.64 3.19 4.34
N ALA A 28 -12.49 3.25 3.29
CA ALA A 28 -13.92 3.47 3.44
C ALA A 28 -14.64 2.35 4.22
N ARG A 29 -14.04 1.16 4.27
CA ARG A 29 -14.51 0.03 5.09
C ARG A 29 -13.99 0.07 6.53
N GLY A 30 -13.22 1.10 6.89
CA GLY A 30 -12.68 1.30 8.23
C GLY A 30 -11.37 0.57 8.52
N HIS A 31 -10.64 0.14 7.47
CA HIS A 31 -9.30 -0.43 7.65
C HIS A 31 -8.22 0.67 7.62
N ASP A 32 -7.22 0.56 8.50
CA ASP A 32 -5.98 1.31 8.39
C ASP A 32 -5.09 0.63 7.33
N VAL A 33 -4.82 1.30 6.22
CA VAL A 33 -4.16 0.68 5.05
C VAL A 33 -2.94 1.47 4.61
N HIS A 34 -1.82 0.75 4.53
CA HIS A 34 -0.52 1.25 4.09
C HIS A 34 -0.08 0.47 2.84
N ALA A 35 0.13 1.18 1.74
CA ALA A 35 0.82 0.65 0.57
C ALA A 35 2.29 1.04 0.66
N VAL A 36 3.18 0.04 0.65
CA VAL A 36 4.62 0.27 0.84
C VAL A 36 5.38 0.02 -0.46
N THR A 37 6.51 0.71 -0.60
CA THR A 37 7.52 0.37 -1.61
C THR A 37 8.75 -0.16 -0.92
N LEU A 38 9.12 -1.38 -1.31
CA LEU A 38 10.31 -2.04 -0.79
C LEU A 38 11.57 -1.28 -1.21
N THR A 39 12.63 -1.40 -0.41
CA THR A 39 13.93 -0.83 -0.73
C THR A 39 14.47 -1.38 -2.05
N GLY A 40 15.23 -0.56 -2.79
CA GLY A 40 15.78 -0.94 -4.10
C GLY A 40 14.82 -0.77 -5.29
N LEU A 41 13.57 -0.35 -5.07
CA LEU A 41 12.56 -0.14 -6.13
C LEU A 41 12.40 1.35 -6.56
N GLY A 42 13.40 2.18 -6.31
CA GLY A 42 13.52 3.53 -6.91
C GLY A 42 12.61 4.64 -6.34
N GLU A 43 11.71 4.37 -5.40
CA GLU A 43 10.89 5.44 -4.78
C GLU A 43 11.63 6.32 -3.77
N ARG A 44 12.79 5.89 -3.28
CA ARG A 44 13.66 6.68 -2.41
C ARG A 44 15.01 6.81 -3.11
N ILE A 45 15.25 7.99 -3.69
CA ILE A 45 16.56 8.37 -4.25
C ILE A 45 17.29 9.15 -3.14
N TYR A 46 18.53 8.74 -2.83
CA TYR A 46 19.41 9.42 -1.88
C TYR A 46 20.15 10.59 -2.53
#